data_AF-A0A168QMP4-F1
#
_entry.id   AF-A0A168QMP4-F1
#
_cell.length_a   1.000
_cell.length_b   1.000
_cell.length_c   1.000
_cell.angle_alpha   90.00
_cell.angle_beta   90.00
_cell.angle_gamma   90.00
#
_symmetry.space_group_name_H-M   'P 1'
#
loop_
_entity.id
_entity.type
_entity.pdbx_description
1 polymer ?
#
loop_
_entity_poly.entity_id
_entity_poly.type
_entity_poly.pdbx_seq_one_letter_code
_entity_poly.pdbx_strand_id
1 'polypeptide(L)'
;MISAIHTALHWIRASVFILAVLILFLSLGRYSQDSVSIFTLLHSSPNDAVGPALIKDRRLIVTLVASQVSIFCPLFLLAGSVKTEITLGFWKTALDLLYQFLMPLALALCWLFCLSFDGKTELMLMMMTPSPSAPLASSTVYGLKYLIVAALALEMGLITMAWIEHCITSLHKDNTSFEKQSQAPLLPTIALE
;
A
#
# COMPACT_ATOMS: atom_id res chain seq x y z
N MET A 1 4.78 5.21 -23.60
CA MET A 1 4.32 4.18 -22.66
C MET A 1 4.71 4.53 -21.23
N ILE A 2 6.00 4.69 -20.95
CA ILE A 2 6.56 5.08 -19.63
C ILE A 2 5.88 6.30 -18.98
N SER A 3 5.62 7.38 -19.73
CA SER A 3 4.91 8.57 -19.21
C SER A 3 3.47 8.27 -18.75
N ALA A 4 2.76 7.38 -19.44
CA ALA A 4 1.41 6.97 -19.06
C ALA A 4 1.43 6.09 -17.80
N ILE A 5 2.43 5.21 -17.65
CA ILE A 5 2.62 4.38 -16.45
C ILE A 5 2.90 5.26 -15.22
N HIS A 6 3.82 6.23 -15.32
CA HIS A 6 4.08 7.16 -14.22
C HIS A 6 2.84 7.97 -13.82
N THR A 7 2.06 8.41 -14.81
CA THR A 7 0.81 9.13 -14.57
C THR A 7 -0.20 8.24 -13.86
N ALA A 8 -0.42 7.01 -14.34
CA ALA A 8 -1.33 6.05 -13.72
C ALA A 8 -0.91 5.71 -12.29
N LEU A 9 0.38 5.53 -12.04
CA LEU A 9 0.93 5.24 -10.73
C LEU A 9 0.70 6.40 -9.76
N HIS A 10 0.91 7.65 -10.22
CA HIS A 10 0.58 8.84 -9.42
C HIS A 10 -0.92 8.90 -9.08
N TRP A 11 -1.80 8.60 -10.04
CA TRP A 11 -3.26 8.55 -9.80
C TRP A 11 -3.66 7.47 -8.80
N ILE A 12 -3.04 6.29 -8.84
CA ILE A 12 -3.31 5.21 -7.89
C ILE A 12 -2.81 5.59 -6.49
N ARG A 13 -1.62 6.18 -6.35
CA ARG A 13 -1.14 6.66 -5.05
C ARG A 13 -2.06 7.72 -4.46
N ALA A 14 -2.53 8.66 -5.29
CA ALA A 14 -3.51 9.66 -4.87
C ALA A 14 -4.86 9.03 -4.47
N SER A 15 -5.34 8.03 -5.20
CA SER A 15 -6.59 7.35 -4.86
C SER A 15 -6.48 6.55 -3.56
N VAL A 16 -5.38 5.79 -3.36
CA VAL A 16 -5.08 5.08 -2.11
C VAL A 16 -5.00 6.05 -0.94
N PHE A 17 -4.38 7.21 -1.12
CA PHE A 17 -4.34 8.25 -0.09
C PHE A 17 -5.75 8.76 0.27
N ILE A 18 -6.56 9.13 -0.73
CA ILE A 18 -7.94 9.60 -0.52
C ILE A 18 -8.78 8.50 0.16
N LEU A 19 -8.64 7.25 -0.28
CA LEU A 19 -9.31 6.09 0.30
C LEU A 19 -8.92 5.87 1.76
N ALA A 20 -7.62 5.94 2.09
CA ALA A 20 -7.14 5.80 3.47
C ALA A 20 -7.72 6.88 4.39
N VAL A 21 -7.74 8.13 3.92
CA VAL A 21 -8.35 9.27 4.65
C VAL A 21 -9.85 9.06 4.83
N LEU A 22 -10.54 8.60 3.79
CA LEU A 22 -11.99 8.36 3.85
C LEU A 22 -12.33 7.19 4.81
N ILE A 23 -11.55 6.10 4.80
CA ILE A 23 -11.67 5.00 5.76
C ILE A 23 -11.45 5.51 7.19
N LEU A 24 -10.47 6.37 7.40
CA LEU A 24 -10.18 6.96 8.71
C LEU A 24 -11.38 7.79 9.20
N PHE A 25 -11.90 8.71 8.38
CA PHE A 25 -13.08 9.51 8.75
C PHE A 25 -14.31 8.65 9.01
N LEU A 26 -14.59 7.64 8.19
CA LEU A 26 -15.71 6.73 8.40
C LEU A 26 -15.53 5.90 9.68
N SER A 27 -14.32 5.45 9.98
CA SER A 27 -14.03 4.66 11.19
C SER A 27 -14.16 5.50 12.46
N LEU A 28 -13.67 6.74 12.45
CA LEU A 28 -13.83 7.71 13.53
C LEU A 28 -15.29 8.15 13.69
N GLY A 29 -16.00 8.39 12.59
CA GLY A 29 -17.42 8.74 12.62
C GLY A 29 -18.28 7.62 13.21
N ARG A 30 -18.03 6.37 12.80
CA ARG A 30 -18.64 5.17 13.39
C ARG A 30 -18.35 5.08 14.87
N TYR A 31 -17.08 5.22 15.26
CA TYR A 31 -16.68 5.19 16.66
C TYR A 31 -17.39 6.27 17.48
N SER A 32 -17.48 7.49 16.96
CA SER A 32 -18.16 8.60 17.63
C SER A 32 -19.68 8.42 17.76
N GLN A 33 -20.32 7.69 16.84
CA GLN A 33 -21.75 7.39 16.93
C GLN A 33 -22.04 6.23 17.89
N ASP A 34 -21.14 5.24 17.93
CA ASP A 34 -21.26 4.04 18.77
C ASP A 34 -20.63 4.20 20.16
N SER A 35 -19.89 5.29 20.42
CA SER A 35 -19.26 5.54 21.71
C SER A 35 -20.34 5.81 22.75
N VAL A 36 -20.79 4.75 23.40
CA VAL A 36 -21.62 4.81 24.58
C VAL A 36 -20.82 5.53 25.67
N SER A 37 -21.44 6.52 26.31
CA SER A 37 -20.77 7.29 27.35
C SER A 37 -20.23 6.35 28.44
N ILE A 38 -19.03 6.64 28.96
CA ILE A 38 -18.42 5.91 30.08
C ILE A 38 -19.40 5.78 31.27
N PHE A 39 -20.34 6.73 31.38
CA PHE A 39 -21.38 6.76 32.39
C PHE A 39 -22.39 5.60 32.29
N THR A 40 -22.69 5.12 31.09
CA THR A 40 -23.57 3.97 30.88
C THR A 40 -22.85 2.66 31.18
N LEU A 41 -21.56 2.57 30.85
CA LEU A 41 -20.67 1.46 31.16
C LEU A 41 -20.47 1.25 32.67
N LEU A 42 -20.47 2.35 33.45
CA LEU A 42 -20.36 2.30 34.91
C LEU A 42 -21.62 1.75 35.59
N HIS A 43 -22.78 1.80 34.91
CA HIS A 43 -24.08 1.46 35.48
C HIS A 43 -24.55 0.04 35.10
N SER A 44 -23.98 -0.55 34.05
CA SER A 44 -24.17 -1.93 33.61
C SER A 44 -23.14 -2.88 34.23
N SER A 45 -23.55 -4.12 34.54
CA SER A 45 -22.68 -5.14 35.15
C SER A 45 -21.29 -5.22 34.50
N PRO A 46 -20.19 -5.10 35.27
CA PRO A 46 -18.84 -4.88 34.74
C PRO A 46 -18.29 -6.03 33.87
N ASN A 47 -18.90 -7.22 33.93
CA ASN A 47 -18.42 -8.39 33.19
C ASN A 47 -18.94 -8.49 31.75
N ASP A 48 -20.11 -7.91 31.44
CA ASP A 48 -20.75 -8.11 30.11
C ASP A 48 -20.51 -6.96 29.13
N ALA A 49 -20.24 -5.75 29.63
CA ALA A 49 -20.10 -4.55 28.79
C ALA A 49 -18.64 -4.18 28.44
N VAL A 50 -17.67 -4.61 29.26
CA VAL A 50 -16.25 -4.20 29.11
C VAL A 50 -15.55 -4.92 27.95
N GLY A 51 -15.88 -6.20 27.71
CA GLY A 51 -15.30 -7.00 26.63
C GLY A 51 -15.54 -6.41 25.23
N PRO A 52 -16.80 -6.16 24.83
CA PRO A 52 -17.14 -5.56 23.54
C PRO A 52 -16.52 -4.18 23.32
N ALA A 53 -16.42 -3.36 24.36
CA ALA A 53 -15.85 -2.01 24.29
C ALA A 53 -14.33 -2.05 24.02
N LEU A 54 -13.58 -2.88 24.76
CA LEU A 54 -12.13 -3.07 24.55
C LEU A 54 -11.81 -3.63 23.15
N ILE A 55 -12.68 -4.50 22.66
CA ILE A 55 -12.56 -5.09 21.32
C ILE A 55 -12.75 -4.02 20.23
N LYS A 56 -13.74 -3.12 20.38
CA LYS A 56 -13.94 -1.99 19.45
C LYS A 56 -12.76 -1.02 19.45
N ASP A 57 -12.21 -0.68 20.61
CA ASP A 57 -11.03 0.19 20.71
C ASP A 57 -9.80 -0.40 20.00
N ARG A 58 -9.52 -1.70 20.19
CA ARG A 58 -8.41 -2.37 19.49
C ARG A 58 -8.58 -2.34 17.97
N ARG A 59 -9.81 -2.51 17.48
CA ARG A 59 -10.13 -2.45 16.05
C ARG A 59 -9.88 -1.07 15.45
N LEU A 60 -10.26 -0.02 16.17
CA LEU A 60 -10.02 1.37 15.77
C LEU A 60 -8.51 1.67 15.71
N ILE A 61 -7.76 1.27 16.75
CA ILE A 61 -6.31 1.51 16.84
C ILE A 61 -5.57 0.83 15.69
N VAL A 62 -5.87 -0.44 15.38
CA VAL A 62 -5.22 -1.18 14.29
C VAL A 62 -5.52 -0.53 12.93
N THR A 63 -6.77 -0.09 12.70
CA THR A 63 -7.16 0.62 11.47
C THR A 63 -6.46 1.99 11.38
N LEU A 64 -6.31 2.70 12.50
CA LEU A 64 -5.58 3.98 12.59
C LEU A 64 -4.10 3.80 12.24
N VAL A 65 -3.42 2.83 12.84
CA VAL A 65 -2.00 2.54 12.56
C VAL A 65 -1.80 2.19 11.08
N ALA A 66 -2.65 1.33 10.52
CA ALA A 66 -2.59 0.99 9.10
C ALA A 66 -2.81 2.22 8.20
N SER A 67 -3.77 3.10 8.55
CA SER A 67 -4.02 4.34 7.79
C SER A 67 -2.86 5.33 7.87
N GLN A 68 -2.20 5.48 9.03
CA GLN A 68 -1.03 6.34 9.21
C GLN A 68 0.13 5.88 8.33
N VAL A 69 0.44 4.59 8.34
CA VAL A 69 1.48 4.02 7.45
C VAL A 69 1.10 4.23 5.98
N SER A 70 -0.18 4.07 5.63
CA SER A 70 -0.71 4.29 4.27
C SER A 70 -0.69 5.75 3.80
N ILE A 71 -0.63 6.71 4.73
CA ILE A 71 -0.50 8.14 4.44
C ILE A 71 0.97 8.54 4.33
N PHE A 72 1.82 8.11 5.27
CA PHE A 72 3.22 8.52 5.31
C PHE A 72 4.06 7.86 4.20
N CYS A 73 3.75 6.61 3.81
CA CYS A 73 4.48 5.91 2.75
C CYS A 73 4.49 6.65 1.40
N PRO A 74 3.33 6.96 0.79
CA PRO A 74 3.29 7.67 -0.48
C PRO A 74 3.96 9.05 -0.40
N LEU A 75 3.84 9.72 0.76
CA LEU A 75 4.40 11.05 1.03
C LEU A 75 5.93 11.01 1.08
N PHE A 76 6.51 9.97 1.68
CA PHE A 76 7.96 9.77 1.73
C PHE A 76 8.55 9.43 0.35
N LEU A 77 7.84 8.62 -0.45
CA LEU A 77 8.24 8.37 -1.85
C LEU A 77 8.17 9.62 -2.72
N LEU A 78 7.16 10.48 -2.50
CA LEU A 78 7.03 11.75 -3.23
C LEU A 78 8.13 12.75 -2.85
N ALA A 79 8.53 12.77 -1.57
CA ALA A 79 9.60 13.64 -1.08
C ALA A 79 11.01 13.13 -1.42
N GLY A 80 11.21 11.80 -1.49
CA GLY A 80 12.49 11.17 -1.75
C GLY A 80 13.02 11.31 -3.17
N SER A 81 12.17 11.62 -4.16
CA SER A 81 12.57 11.72 -5.57
C SER A 81 13.45 12.95 -5.89
N VAL A 82 13.66 13.86 -4.93
CA VAL A 82 14.31 15.16 -5.16
C VAL A 82 15.85 15.10 -5.01
N LYS A 83 16.44 14.03 -4.45
CA LYS A 83 17.88 14.00 -4.19
C LYS A 83 18.47 12.59 -4.28
N THR A 84 19.14 12.24 -5.39
CA THR A 84 20.44 11.53 -5.34
C THR A 84 21.06 11.41 -6.72
N GLU A 85 22.04 12.27 -6.97
CA GLU A 85 23.00 12.18 -8.07
C GLU A 85 24.20 11.32 -7.62
N ILE A 86 24.74 10.52 -8.56
CA ILE A 86 26.14 10.03 -8.66
C ILE A 86 26.45 8.58 -8.12
N THR A 87 26.72 7.66 -9.08
CA THR A 87 27.73 6.53 -9.09
C THR A 87 27.43 5.05 -8.75
N LEU A 88 26.20 4.56 -8.57
CA LEU A 88 25.92 3.10 -8.50
C LEU A 88 24.73 2.68 -9.38
N GLY A 89 24.90 2.80 -10.71
CA GLY A 89 23.79 2.86 -11.68
C GLY A 89 22.81 1.67 -11.77
N PHE A 90 23.25 0.43 -11.52
CA PHE A 90 22.36 -0.75 -11.65
C PHE A 90 21.71 -1.16 -10.33
N TRP A 91 22.53 -1.43 -9.29
CA TRP A 91 22.05 -1.86 -7.98
C TRP A 91 21.16 -0.83 -7.30
N LYS A 92 21.43 0.48 -7.49
CA LYS A 92 20.56 1.53 -6.96
C LYS A 92 19.18 1.50 -7.63
N THR A 93 19.12 1.27 -8.95
CA THR A 93 17.87 1.15 -9.69
C THR A 93 17.08 -0.07 -9.25
N ALA A 94 17.75 -1.22 -9.08
CA ALA A 94 17.11 -2.45 -8.61
C ALA A 94 16.59 -2.32 -7.16
N LEU A 95 17.36 -1.71 -6.26
CA LEU A 95 16.93 -1.44 -4.89
C LEU A 95 15.79 -0.44 -4.82
N ASP A 96 15.84 0.64 -5.61
CA ASP A 96 14.77 1.64 -5.65
C ASP A 96 13.46 1.00 -6.13
N LEU A 97 13.53 0.12 -7.12
CA LEU A 97 12.37 -0.63 -7.60
C LEU A 97 11.85 -1.64 -6.57
N LEU A 98 12.76 -2.33 -5.85
CA LEU A 98 12.39 -3.22 -4.76
C LEU A 98 11.67 -2.44 -3.65
N TYR A 99 12.14 -1.25 -3.28
CA TYR A 99 11.44 -0.39 -2.33
C TYR A 99 10.09 0.08 -2.84
N GLN A 100 10.00 0.44 -4.13
CA GLN A 100 8.73 0.81 -4.76
C GLN A 100 7.71 -0.33 -4.76
N PHE A 101 8.15 -1.60 -4.83
CA PHE A 101 7.28 -2.77 -4.74
C PHE A 101 6.97 -3.16 -3.28
N LEU A 102 7.98 -3.15 -2.41
CA LEU A 102 7.84 -3.57 -1.02
C LEU A 102 6.88 -2.66 -0.24
N MET A 103 6.80 -1.39 -0.61
CA MET A 103 5.91 -0.42 0.02
C MET A 103 4.41 -0.77 -0.17
N PRO A 104 3.85 -0.85 -1.39
CA PRO A 104 2.47 -1.28 -1.61
C PRO A 104 2.21 -2.71 -1.12
N LEU A 105 3.20 -3.60 -1.15
CA LEU A 105 3.09 -4.93 -0.54
C LEU A 105 2.86 -4.84 0.97
N ALA A 106 3.69 -4.09 1.69
CA ALA A 106 3.57 -3.91 3.13
C ALA A 106 2.23 -3.28 3.51
N LEU A 107 1.77 -2.29 2.73
CA LEU A 107 0.45 -1.69 2.91
C LEU A 107 -0.67 -2.71 2.69
N ALA A 108 -0.60 -3.52 1.64
CA ALA A 108 -1.60 -4.54 1.36
C ALA A 108 -1.65 -5.57 2.50
N LEU A 109 -0.49 -6.00 3.02
CA LEU A 109 -0.39 -6.91 4.16
C LEU A 109 -0.96 -6.29 5.44
N CYS A 110 -0.69 -5.01 5.72
CA CYS A 110 -1.30 -4.30 6.85
C CYS A 110 -2.83 -4.27 6.75
N TRP A 111 -3.38 -3.97 5.57
CA TRP A 111 -4.83 -3.96 5.35
C TRP A 111 -5.46 -5.36 5.39
N LEU A 112 -4.79 -6.38 4.85
CA LEU A 112 -5.22 -7.77 4.96
C LEU A 112 -5.21 -8.27 6.41
N PHE A 113 -4.22 -7.85 7.20
CA PHE A 113 -4.21 -8.11 8.63
C PHE A 113 -5.38 -7.43 9.33
N CYS A 114 -5.66 -6.15 9.01
CA CYS A 114 -6.83 -5.44 9.54
C CYS A 114 -8.14 -6.16 9.20
N LEU A 115 -8.30 -6.63 7.97
CA LEU A 115 -9.47 -7.39 7.53
C LEU A 115 -9.62 -8.72 8.25
N SER A 116 -8.51 -9.46 8.39
CA SER A 116 -8.49 -10.75 9.08
C SER A 116 -8.80 -10.61 10.57
N PHE A 117 -8.27 -9.56 11.19
CA PHE A 117 -8.55 -9.23 12.58
C PHE A 117 -10.01 -8.82 12.76
N ASP A 118 -10.52 -7.94 11.91
CA ASP A 118 -11.93 -7.52 11.92
C ASP A 118 -12.89 -8.70 11.78
N GLY A 119 -12.65 -9.61 10.84
CA GLY A 119 -13.49 -10.78 10.60
C GLY A 119 -13.54 -11.74 11.80
N LYS A 120 -12.37 -12.03 12.41
CA LYS A 120 -12.31 -12.85 13.65
C LYS A 120 -13.04 -12.18 14.81
N THR A 121 -12.91 -10.87 14.89
CA THR A 121 -13.48 -10.07 15.97
C THR A 121 -15.01 -9.97 15.86
N GLU A 122 -15.53 -9.78 14.66
CA GLU A 122 -16.97 -9.74 14.41
C GLU A 122 -17.63 -11.11 14.67
N LEU A 123 -16.97 -12.20 14.28
CA LEU A 123 -17.44 -13.55 14.58
C LEU A 123 -17.51 -13.80 16.09
N MET A 124 -16.50 -13.35 16.84
CA MET A 124 -16.50 -13.42 18.32
C MET A 124 -17.61 -12.57 18.94
N LEU A 125 -17.87 -11.38 18.39
CA LEU A 125 -18.93 -10.48 18.85
C LEU A 125 -20.33 -11.05 18.58
N MET A 126 -20.54 -11.69 17.41
CA MET A 126 -21.80 -12.38 17.07
C MET A 126 -22.08 -13.56 18.00
N MET A 127 -21.05 -14.30 18.43
CA MET A 127 -21.20 -15.38 19.40
C MET A 127 -21.57 -14.87 20.80
N MET A 128 -21.10 -13.67 21.18
CA MET A 128 -21.40 -13.05 22.48
C MET A 128 -22.72 -12.27 22.51
N THR A 129 -23.17 -11.72 21.39
CA THR A 129 -24.38 -10.90 21.33
C THR A 129 -25.17 -11.15 20.03
N PRO A 130 -26.29 -11.90 20.07
CA PRO A 130 -27.14 -12.09 18.91
C PRO A 130 -28.02 -10.84 18.70
N SER A 131 -27.43 -9.76 18.20
CA SER A 131 -28.17 -8.53 17.88
C SER A 131 -28.37 -8.39 16.36
N PRO A 132 -29.63 -8.29 15.87
CA PRO A 132 -29.96 -8.36 14.44
C PRO A 132 -29.88 -7.03 13.67
N SER A 133 -29.29 -5.95 14.21
CA SER A 133 -29.63 -4.57 13.77
C SER A 133 -28.51 -3.70 13.18
N ALA A 134 -27.45 -4.24 12.56
CA ALA A 134 -26.46 -3.39 11.86
C ALA A 134 -25.74 -3.95 10.61
N PRO A 135 -26.33 -4.78 9.74
CA PRO A 135 -25.60 -5.41 8.64
C PRO A 135 -25.19 -4.45 7.50
N LEU A 136 -25.92 -3.35 7.30
CA LEU A 136 -25.71 -2.51 6.11
C LEU A 136 -24.52 -1.56 6.25
N ALA A 137 -24.32 -1.01 7.45
CA ALA A 137 -23.24 -0.09 7.74
C ALA A 137 -21.89 -0.82 7.76
N SER A 138 -21.81 -1.98 8.42
CA SER A 138 -20.56 -2.77 8.47
C SER A 138 -20.07 -3.11 7.05
N SER A 139 -20.98 -3.52 6.17
CA SER A 139 -20.69 -3.91 4.79
C SER A 139 -19.95 -2.83 3.97
N THR A 140 -20.30 -1.55 4.10
CA THR A 140 -19.66 -0.47 3.33
C THR A 140 -18.19 -0.26 3.72
N VAL A 141 -17.87 -0.31 5.03
CA VAL A 141 -16.49 -0.11 5.50
C VAL A 141 -15.61 -1.29 5.09
N TYR A 142 -16.15 -2.52 5.16
CA TYR A 142 -15.45 -3.69 4.63
C TYR A 142 -15.19 -3.57 3.14
N GLY A 143 -16.20 -3.18 2.35
CA GLY A 143 -16.04 -2.96 0.91
C GLY A 143 -14.93 -1.96 0.60
N LEU A 144 -14.84 -0.88 1.37
CA LEU A 144 -13.79 0.13 1.22
C LEU A 144 -12.39 -0.41 1.55
N LYS A 145 -12.26 -1.22 2.60
CA LYS A 145 -11.02 -1.93 2.95
C LYS A 145 -10.61 -2.93 1.86
N TYR A 146 -11.55 -3.65 1.25
CA TYR A 146 -11.23 -4.52 0.10
C TYR A 146 -10.81 -3.72 -1.13
N LEU A 147 -11.43 -2.56 -1.36
CA LEU A 147 -11.10 -1.70 -2.48
C LEU A 147 -9.68 -1.13 -2.37
N ILE A 148 -9.22 -0.78 -1.15
CA ILE A 148 -7.83 -0.34 -0.95
C ILE A 148 -6.83 -1.46 -1.23
N VAL A 149 -7.13 -2.70 -0.80
CA VAL A 149 -6.29 -3.88 -1.09
C VAL A 149 -6.24 -4.15 -2.59
N ALA A 150 -7.37 -4.05 -3.29
CA ALA A 150 -7.43 -4.21 -4.74
C ALA A 150 -6.64 -3.13 -5.48
N ALA A 151 -6.73 -1.87 -5.04
CA ALA A 151 -5.96 -0.76 -5.62
C ALA A 151 -4.45 -0.96 -5.43
N LEU A 152 -4.02 -1.41 -4.24
CA LEU A 152 -2.62 -1.74 -3.96
C LEU A 152 -2.13 -2.93 -4.79
N ALA A 153 -2.95 -3.97 -4.96
CA ALA A 153 -2.61 -5.10 -5.84
C ALA A 153 -2.46 -4.66 -7.31
N LEU A 154 -3.28 -3.71 -7.76
CA LEU A 154 -3.16 -3.11 -9.08
C LEU A 154 -1.86 -2.30 -9.22
N GLU A 155 -1.49 -1.50 -8.19
CA GLU A 155 -0.21 -0.78 -8.15
C GLU A 155 0.98 -1.74 -8.30
N MET A 156 0.95 -2.84 -7.56
CA MET A 156 1.96 -3.91 -7.65
C MET A 156 2.07 -4.50 -9.05
N GLY A 157 0.94 -4.73 -9.70
CA GLY A 157 0.89 -5.19 -11.09
C GLY A 157 1.56 -4.20 -12.05
N LEU A 158 1.26 -2.90 -11.93
CA LEU A 158 1.85 -1.88 -12.78
C LEU A 158 3.36 -1.71 -12.56
N ILE A 159 3.83 -1.78 -11.32
CA ILE A 159 5.26 -1.75 -10.99
C ILE A 159 5.98 -2.95 -11.62
N THR A 160 5.37 -4.14 -11.54
CA THR A 160 5.92 -5.36 -12.14
C THR A 160 5.98 -5.24 -13.67
N MET A 161 4.94 -4.69 -14.30
CA MET A 161 4.94 -4.44 -15.76
C MET A 161 6.02 -3.45 -16.18
N ALA A 162 6.20 -2.36 -15.42
CA ALA A 162 7.26 -1.38 -15.66
C ALA A 162 8.66 -2.01 -15.53
N TRP A 163 8.83 -2.91 -14.55
CA TRP A 163 10.08 -3.64 -14.39
C TRP A 163 10.39 -4.54 -15.58
N ILE A 164 9.40 -5.31 -16.05
CA ILE A 164 9.55 -6.20 -17.21
C ILE A 164 9.94 -5.39 -18.46
N GLU A 165 9.27 -4.25 -18.70
CA GLU A 165 9.59 -3.36 -19.81
C GLU A 165 11.03 -2.84 -19.75
N HIS A 166 11.50 -2.45 -18.55
CA HIS A 166 12.88 -2.03 -18.35
C HIS A 166 13.87 -3.18 -18.61
N CYS A 167 13.61 -4.40 -18.12
CA CYS A 167 14.47 -5.56 -18.34
C CYS A 167 14.61 -5.88 -19.84
N ILE A 168 13.50 -5.86 -20.59
CA ILE A 168 13.50 -6.09 -22.04
C ILE A 168 14.34 -5.03 -22.75
N THR A 169 14.15 -3.76 -22.39
CA THR A 169 14.88 -2.64 -23.01
C THR A 169 16.39 -2.69 -22.71
N SER A 170 16.77 -3.08 -21.49
CA SER A 170 18.17 -3.23 -21.10
C SER A 170 18.85 -4.36 -21.87
N LEU A 171 18.19 -5.52 -21.98
CA LEU A 171 18.70 -6.66 -22.76
C LEU A 171 18.91 -6.30 -24.23
N HIS A 172 17.99 -5.51 -24.81
CA HIS A 172 18.13 -5.07 -26.21
C HIS A 172 19.33 -4.14 -26.39
N LYS A 173 19.57 -3.24 -25.43
CA LYS A 173 20.70 -2.31 -25.47
C LYS A 173 22.04 -3.04 -25.42
N ASP A 174 22.18 -4.03 -24.53
CA ASP A 174 23.41 -4.80 -24.38
C ASP A 174 23.79 -5.56 -25.67
N ASN A 175 22.80 -6.15 -26.35
CA ASN A 175 23.00 -6.83 -27.64
C ASN A 175 23.51 -5.87 -28.73
N THR A 176 22.96 -4.66 -28.80
CA THR A 176 23.40 -3.66 -29.81
C THR A 176 24.79 -3.08 -29.53
N SER A 177 25.21 -2.99 -28.26
CA SER A 177 26.58 -2.58 -27.91
C SER A 177 27.63 -3.62 -28.30
N PHE A 178 27.31 -4.92 -28.18
CA PHE A 178 28.21 -5.99 -28.62
C PHE A 178 28.42 -5.97 -30.14
N GLU A 179 27.37 -5.72 -30.92
CA GLU A 179 27.48 -5.59 -32.38
C GLU A 179 28.39 -4.42 -32.80
N LYS A 180 28.24 -3.26 -32.13
CA LYS A 180 29.09 -2.08 -32.40
C LYS A 180 30.56 -2.28 -32.00
N GLN A 181 30.83 -3.04 -30.95
CA GLN A 181 32.19 -3.34 -30.52
C GLN A 181 32.88 -4.35 -31.44
N SER A 182 32.12 -5.27 -32.05
CA SER A 182 32.63 -6.22 -33.05
C SER A 182 32.89 -5.60 -34.44
N GLN A 183 32.29 -4.44 -34.73
CA GLN A 183 32.50 -3.69 -35.98
C GLN A 183 33.53 -2.56 -35.88
N ALA A 184 34.28 -2.45 -34.77
CA ALA A 184 35.36 -1.48 -34.68
C ALA A 184 36.40 -1.77 -35.78
N PRO A 185 36.58 -0.86 -36.77
CA PRO A 185 37.52 -1.09 -37.84
C PRO A 185 38.93 -1.15 -37.27
N LEU A 186 39.65 -2.22 -37.60
CA LEU A 186 41.10 -2.34 -37.43
C LEU A 186 41.75 -1.11 -38.08
N LEU A 187 42.08 -0.11 -37.27
CA LEU A 187 42.84 1.04 -37.71
C LEU A 187 44.21 0.51 -38.19
N PRO A 188 44.60 0.70 -39.46
CA PRO A 188 45.91 0.27 -39.89
C PRO A 188 46.94 1.14 -39.15
N THR A 189 47.74 0.49 -38.31
CA THR A 189 48.97 1.03 -37.74
C THR A 189 49.91 1.32 -38.91
N ILE A 190 49.79 2.51 -39.49
CA ILE A 190 50.78 3.01 -40.44
C ILE A 190 52.01 3.38 -39.62
N ALA A 191 53.02 2.53 -39.72
CA ALA A 191 54.37 2.79 -39.24
C ALA A 191 54.90 4.06 -39.92
N LEU A 192 55.30 5.04 -39.10
CA LEU A 192 56.14 6.14 -39.54
C LEU A 192 57.58 5.77 -39.18
N GLU A 193 58.33 5.42 -40.24
CA GLU A 193 59.80 5.53 -40.29
C GLU A 193 60.25 6.99 -40.23
#